data_AF-A0AAD2HHM3-F1
#
_entry.id   AF-A0AAD2HHM3-F1
#
_cell.length_a   1.000
_cell.length_b   1.000
_cell.length_c   1.000
_cell.angle_alpha   90.00
_cell.angle_beta   90.00
_cell.angle_gamma   90.00
#
_symmetry.space_group_name_H-M   'P 1'
#
loop_
_entity.id
_entity.type
_entity.pdbx_description
1 polymer ?
#
loop_
_entity_poly.entity_id
_entity_poly.type
_entity_poly.pdbx_seq_one_letter_code
_entity_poly.pdbx_strand_id
1 'polypeptide(L)'
;MSTSMIFSSTMCEKPSLRRTHYCGWNALPDPDTSPPKSEVGLEELFAEIRNTVDTEAQIVKAVFPNPPVVMQVFLQRVFAQSIQQHMEQLLHRASTISELAFLRVLQLVHIQAAILVEDLKAYELPTVASKSSFETSEFRRSLIGSAAQATGTSATVSTMLESAMEELFVPYTEGQRYLERESRSLGPLYASLLTKFTRYHARTQKAGKSSMFGLVVNQLSAAAATTSSTGSATTSAQAAAVLMRIGGINAAQKPSQDKAGEEPILEEDGLLVVDTAETMLKWHAEAVGRCVELSPAGDVAKQTFALMRVLSEAIGTAYVEAAIETAQARIEAEPKAELNLQYLMVLRQVDLICHLWQQYVNTALLPLASSSVTVRREMVLYNNQTLGRLEGAANTLTQRLTDSIVTTLTAHLAKQNKNDFRPRNDDLSFARVNTEPCVACCETLEKVRDAAKQSMSGKNLEVFLTEVGVSFHTMLLQHLRKFTINDTGGLMLAKDLKSYQDTIATFGIPALHERFEFIRQLGNIFLVRPDILKSYIAENYLGRVDPALLRPYVALRSDWGQFEKDWADGSEDAAGRGKGFKDRFGRLSVMMKELEGLKQEGMKLGENLPAMPTIPMGGFAGGFSLTSRFG
;
A
#
# COMPACT_ATOMS: atom_id res chain seq x y z
N MET A 1 -31.12 46.58 46.13
CA MET A 1 -30.51 47.90 45.88
C MET A 1 -29.67 47.75 44.63
N SER A 2 -30.21 48.06 43.44
CA SER A 2 -30.35 49.43 42.91
C SER A 2 -28.97 50.03 42.60
N THR A 3 -28.64 50.63 41.46
CA THR A 3 -29.34 51.09 40.25
C THR A 3 -28.18 51.66 39.39
N SER A 4 -27.93 51.17 38.17
CA SER A 4 -28.33 51.81 36.89
C SER A 4 -27.32 52.88 36.42
N MET A 5 -26.73 52.73 35.21
CA MET A 5 -27.16 53.39 33.96
C MET A 5 -26.60 54.82 33.80
N ILE A 6 -26.31 55.42 32.64
CA ILE A 6 -26.82 55.35 31.25
C ILE A 6 -25.81 56.10 30.35
N PHE A 7 -25.77 55.73 29.05
CA PHE A 7 -25.77 56.56 27.82
C PHE A 7 -25.17 55.68 26.70
N SER A 8 -25.88 54.96 25.83
CA SER A 8 -27.07 55.16 24.98
C SER A 8 -26.94 56.23 23.89
N SER A 9 -27.05 55.74 22.64
CA SER A 9 -27.62 56.31 21.39
C SER A 9 -26.66 56.29 20.19
N THR A 10 -26.96 55.79 18.98
CA THR A 10 -28.15 55.14 18.36
C THR A 10 -27.72 54.51 17.01
N MET A 11 -28.49 53.52 16.53
CA MET A 11 -28.63 53.05 15.14
C MET A 11 -27.54 52.16 14.50
N CYS A 12 -27.79 50.85 14.49
CA CYS A 12 -27.64 50.04 13.27
C CYS A 12 -28.63 48.88 13.33
N GLU A 13 -29.39 48.72 12.26
CA GLU A 13 -30.52 47.79 12.11
C GLU A 13 -30.15 46.32 12.41
N LYS A 14 -31.11 45.59 12.98
CA LYS A 14 -31.07 44.13 13.09
C LYS A 14 -30.99 43.53 11.67
N PRO A 15 -29.97 42.72 11.32
CA PRO A 15 -30.06 41.94 10.10
C PRO A 15 -30.99 40.76 10.37
N SER A 16 -32.10 40.78 9.65
CA SER A 16 -33.01 39.66 9.46
C SER A 16 -32.24 38.35 9.28
N LEU A 17 -32.68 37.30 9.97
CA LEU A 17 -32.36 35.91 9.68
C LEU A 17 -32.75 35.59 8.22
N ARG A 18 -31.83 35.84 7.29
CA ARG A 18 -31.75 35.11 6.03
C ARG A 18 -30.57 34.16 6.17
N ARG A 19 -30.81 32.96 6.71
CA ARG A 19 -29.95 31.82 6.40
C ARG A 19 -30.06 31.62 4.90
N THR A 20 -29.01 31.98 4.18
CA THR A 20 -28.84 31.69 2.77
C THR A 20 -28.71 30.17 2.58
N HIS A 21 -29.83 29.50 2.27
CA HIS A 21 -29.92 28.10 1.83
C HIS A 21 -29.35 27.93 0.41
N TYR A 22 -28.04 28.17 0.22
CA TYR A 22 -27.38 28.10 -1.10
C TYR A 22 -26.29 27.03 -1.24
N CYS A 23 -26.19 26.04 -0.34
CA CYS A 23 -25.09 25.07 -0.34
C CYS A 23 -25.55 23.60 -0.28
N GLY A 24 -26.26 23.12 -1.31
CA GLY A 24 -26.54 21.69 -1.48
C GLY A 24 -25.86 21.11 -2.72
N TRP A 25 -26.10 21.73 -3.87
CA TRP A 25 -25.73 21.18 -5.18
C TRP A 25 -24.27 21.42 -5.59
N ASN A 26 -23.68 22.53 -5.16
CA ASN A 26 -22.30 22.88 -5.52
C ASN A 26 -21.25 22.06 -4.76
N ALA A 27 -21.63 21.47 -3.62
CA ALA A 27 -20.77 20.62 -2.79
C ALA A 27 -20.81 19.14 -3.19
N LEU A 28 -21.83 18.72 -3.96
CA LEU A 28 -21.97 17.35 -4.44
C LEU A 28 -20.77 16.77 -5.20
N PRO A 29 -20.13 17.50 -6.14
CA PRO A 29 -19.00 16.96 -6.89
C PRO A 29 -17.69 16.91 -6.10
N ASP A 30 -17.64 17.55 -4.93
CA ASP A 30 -16.44 17.58 -4.09
C ASP A 30 -16.36 16.31 -3.22
N PRO A 31 -15.40 15.41 -3.45
CA PRO A 31 -15.29 14.16 -2.72
C PRO A 31 -14.87 14.34 -1.26
N ASP A 32 -14.30 15.49 -0.89
CA ASP A 32 -13.85 15.77 0.49
C ASP A 32 -14.97 16.31 1.37
N THR A 33 -16.05 16.80 0.74
CA THR A 33 -17.26 17.22 1.47
C THR A 33 -18.16 16.01 1.75
N SER A 34 -18.73 15.94 2.95
CA SER A 34 -19.66 14.87 3.33
C SER A 34 -20.89 14.83 2.42
N PRO A 35 -21.43 13.63 2.10
CA PRO A 35 -22.63 13.52 1.28
C PRO A 35 -23.82 14.24 1.95
N PRO A 36 -24.73 14.82 1.15
CA PRO A 36 -25.91 15.51 1.67
C PRO A 36 -26.84 14.51 2.36
N LYS A 37 -27.50 14.96 3.42
CA LYS A 37 -28.49 14.17 4.17
C LYS A 37 -29.94 14.55 3.86
N SER A 38 -30.13 15.70 3.21
CA SER A 38 -31.43 16.33 2.98
C SER A 38 -31.41 17.10 1.66
N GLU A 39 -32.51 17.03 0.92
CA GLU A 39 -32.79 17.87 -0.25
C GLU A 39 -34.18 18.47 -0.04
N VAL A 40 -34.28 19.80 -0.14
CA VAL A 40 -35.46 20.54 0.31
C VAL A 40 -36.71 20.14 -0.48
N GLY A 41 -36.59 20.01 -1.81
CA GLY A 41 -37.74 19.63 -2.64
C GLY A 41 -38.24 18.21 -2.36
N LEU A 42 -37.32 17.27 -2.11
CA LEU A 42 -37.66 15.90 -1.74
C LEU A 42 -38.33 15.82 -0.36
N GLU A 43 -37.84 16.58 0.62
CA GLU A 43 -38.44 16.65 1.96
C GLU A 43 -39.85 17.24 1.92
N GLU A 44 -40.05 18.32 1.16
CA GLU A 44 -41.36 18.95 0.94
C GLU A 44 -42.34 17.97 0.30
N LEU A 45 -41.91 17.27 -0.76
CA LEU A 45 -42.72 16.26 -1.44
C LEU A 45 -43.12 15.12 -0.49
N PHE A 46 -42.17 14.58 0.28
CA PHE A 46 -42.47 13.46 1.18
C PHE A 46 -43.32 13.89 2.38
N ALA A 47 -43.23 15.14 2.82
CA ALA A 47 -44.16 15.69 3.80
C ALA A 47 -45.58 15.84 3.24
N GLU A 48 -45.70 16.33 2.00
CA GLU A 48 -46.98 16.43 1.29
C GLU A 48 -47.64 15.06 1.09
N ILE A 49 -46.86 14.05 0.68
CA ILE A 49 -47.35 12.67 0.51
C ILE A 49 -47.89 12.14 1.84
N ARG A 50 -47.17 12.31 2.95
CA ARG A 50 -47.64 11.84 4.28
C ARG A 50 -48.98 12.46 4.67
N ASN A 51 -49.12 13.77 4.51
CA ASN A 51 -50.37 14.47 4.83
C ASN A 51 -51.54 14.04 3.93
N THR A 52 -51.25 13.84 2.64
CA THR A 52 -52.25 13.39 1.66
C THR A 52 -52.69 11.97 1.97
N VAL A 53 -51.76 11.06 2.24
CA VAL A 53 -52.07 9.66 2.59
C VAL A 53 -52.91 9.58 3.87
N ASP A 54 -52.62 10.38 4.91
CA ASP A 54 -53.42 10.39 6.14
C ASP A 54 -54.88 10.79 5.87
N THR A 55 -55.06 11.84 5.07
CA THR A 55 -56.40 12.34 4.70
C THR A 55 -57.14 11.32 3.83
N GLU A 56 -56.50 10.83 2.77
CA GLU A 56 -57.08 9.85 1.84
C GLU A 56 -57.36 8.51 2.53
N ALA A 57 -56.54 8.09 3.49
CA ALA A 57 -56.78 6.86 4.25
C ALA A 57 -58.08 6.92 5.06
N GLN A 58 -58.44 8.08 5.62
CA GLN A 58 -59.71 8.25 6.33
C GLN A 58 -60.90 8.19 5.37
N ILE A 59 -60.80 8.84 4.21
CA ILE A 59 -61.84 8.85 3.17
C ILE A 59 -62.03 7.43 2.62
N VAL A 60 -60.93 6.74 2.28
CA VAL A 60 -60.97 5.41 1.68
C VAL A 60 -61.63 4.39 2.63
N LYS A 61 -61.36 4.48 3.93
CA LYS A 61 -62.01 3.64 4.95
C LYS A 61 -63.51 3.89 5.07
N ALA A 62 -63.97 5.11 4.83
CA ALA A 62 -65.36 5.50 5.01
C ALA A 62 -66.24 5.24 3.76
N VAL A 63 -65.65 5.33 2.56
CA VAL A 63 -66.41 5.36 1.29
C VAL A 63 -66.39 4.03 0.54
N PHE A 64 -65.33 3.22 0.70
CA PHE A 64 -65.14 2.02 -0.12
C PHE A 64 -65.44 0.72 0.64
N PRO A 65 -66.06 -0.28 -0.02
CA PRO A 65 -66.36 -1.58 0.59
C PRO A 65 -65.11 -2.46 0.78
N ASN A 66 -64.03 -2.21 0.04
CA ASN A 66 -62.73 -2.89 0.21
C ASN A 66 -61.57 -1.86 0.28
N PRO A 67 -61.38 -1.18 1.42
CA PRO A 67 -60.36 -0.15 1.59
C PRO A 67 -58.90 -0.59 1.31
N PRO A 68 -58.44 -1.80 1.70
CA PRO A 68 -57.07 -2.25 1.43
C PRO A 68 -56.66 -2.24 -0.05
N VAL A 69 -57.55 -2.67 -0.95
CA VAL A 69 -57.25 -2.73 -2.39
C VAL A 69 -57.13 -1.33 -2.99
N VAL A 70 -57.98 -0.41 -2.58
CA VAL A 70 -57.94 0.98 -3.06
C VAL A 70 -56.68 1.69 -2.56
N MET A 71 -56.34 1.49 -1.28
CA MET A 71 -55.10 2.02 -0.70
C MET A 71 -53.86 1.48 -1.42
N GLN A 72 -53.86 0.19 -1.77
CA GLN A 72 -52.77 -0.41 -2.54
C GLN A 72 -52.57 0.28 -3.89
N VAL A 73 -53.63 0.46 -4.68
CA VAL A 73 -53.54 1.12 -6.00
C VAL A 73 -53.17 2.60 -5.87
N PHE A 74 -53.69 3.28 -4.86
CA PHE A 74 -53.35 4.68 -4.58
C PHE A 74 -51.86 4.84 -4.30
N LEU A 75 -51.31 4.06 -3.37
CA LEU A 75 -49.89 4.13 -3.01
C LEU A 75 -48.98 3.71 -4.17
N GLN A 76 -49.35 2.69 -4.95
CA GLN A 76 -48.63 2.33 -6.18
C GLN A 76 -48.54 3.52 -7.14
N ARG A 77 -49.63 4.28 -7.28
CA ARG A 77 -49.67 5.46 -8.16
C ARG A 77 -48.83 6.62 -7.61
N VAL A 78 -48.81 6.81 -6.28
CA VAL A 78 -47.93 7.82 -5.64
C VAL A 78 -46.46 7.53 -5.95
N PHE A 79 -46.03 6.26 -5.84
CA PHE A 79 -44.67 5.86 -6.19
C PHE A 79 -44.37 6.06 -7.68
N ALA A 80 -45.20 5.48 -8.56
CA ALA A 80 -44.97 5.47 -10.00
C ALA A 80 -45.11 6.84 -10.70
N GLN A 81 -45.78 7.82 -10.07
CA GLN A 81 -46.01 9.14 -10.68
C GLN A 81 -45.31 10.24 -9.89
N SER A 82 -45.70 10.45 -8.63
CA SER A 82 -45.23 11.59 -7.84
C SER A 82 -43.76 11.44 -7.45
N ILE A 83 -43.41 10.30 -6.82
CA ILE A 83 -42.03 10.05 -6.37
C ILE A 83 -41.10 9.85 -7.56
N GLN A 84 -41.50 9.01 -8.53
CA GLN A 84 -40.68 8.72 -9.70
C GLN A 84 -40.33 9.99 -10.50
N GLN A 85 -41.31 10.84 -10.80
CA GLN A 85 -41.08 12.04 -11.61
C GLN A 85 -40.13 13.02 -10.91
N HIS A 86 -40.23 13.18 -9.59
CA HIS A 86 -39.34 14.05 -8.83
C HIS A 86 -37.91 13.49 -8.74
N MET A 87 -37.80 12.17 -8.48
CA MET A 87 -36.51 11.48 -8.49
C MET A 87 -35.80 11.64 -9.84
N GLU A 88 -36.50 11.41 -10.96
CA GLU A 88 -35.94 11.56 -12.30
C GLU A 88 -35.40 12.98 -12.56
N GLN A 89 -36.10 14.01 -12.09
CA GLN A 89 -35.64 15.40 -12.19
C GLN A 89 -34.37 15.66 -11.37
N LEU A 90 -34.33 15.17 -10.13
CA LEU A 90 -33.16 15.30 -9.25
C LEU A 90 -31.94 14.57 -9.84
N LEU A 91 -32.13 13.33 -10.30
CA LEU A 91 -31.08 12.52 -10.89
C LEU A 91 -30.60 13.10 -12.23
N HIS A 92 -31.49 13.63 -13.06
CA HIS A 92 -31.10 14.30 -14.30
C HIS A 92 -30.25 15.54 -13.99
N ARG A 93 -30.67 16.39 -13.04
CA ARG A 93 -29.88 17.54 -12.60
C ARG A 93 -28.50 17.09 -12.07
N ALA A 94 -28.45 16.10 -11.19
CA ALA A 94 -27.21 15.60 -10.63
C ALA A 94 -26.25 15.06 -11.70
N SER A 95 -26.78 14.38 -12.72
CA SER A 95 -26.00 13.83 -13.84
C SER A 95 -25.30 14.90 -14.68
N THR A 96 -25.85 16.13 -14.74
CA THR A 96 -25.20 17.25 -15.45
C THR A 96 -24.03 17.86 -14.69
N ILE A 97 -23.89 17.55 -13.39
CA ILE A 97 -22.83 18.08 -12.52
C ILE A 97 -21.62 17.15 -12.53
N SER A 98 -21.79 15.90 -12.08
CA SER A 98 -20.75 14.87 -12.08
C SER A 98 -21.33 13.49 -11.80
N GLU A 99 -20.54 12.44 -12.04
CA GLU A 99 -20.92 11.07 -11.68
C GLU A 99 -21.07 10.90 -10.16
N LEU A 100 -20.17 11.50 -9.36
CA LEU A 100 -20.25 11.48 -7.90
C LEU A 100 -21.53 12.15 -7.40
N ALA A 101 -21.90 13.30 -7.98
CA ALA A 101 -23.12 14.01 -7.63
C ALA A 101 -24.36 13.14 -7.90
N PHE A 102 -24.40 12.47 -9.04
CA PHE A 102 -25.46 11.52 -9.37
C PHE A 102 -25.56 10.40 -8.33
N LEU A 103 -24.44 9.76 -7.97
CA LEU A 103 -24.40 8.64 -7.03
C LEU A 103 -24.80 9.06 -5.61
N ARG A 104 -24.37 10.23 -5.15
CA ARG A 104 -24.76 10.80 -3.84
C ARG A 104 -26.25 11.13 -3.79
N VAL A 105 -26.81 11.71 -4.85
CA VAL A 105 -28.24 12.01 -4.93
C VAL A 105 -29.07 10.73 -5.02
N LEU A 106 -28.60 9.71 -5.77
CA LEU A 106 -29.26 8.40 -5.84
C LEU A 106 -29.34 7.75 -4.45
N GLN A 107 -28.24 7.74 -3.70
CA GLN A 107 -28.21 7.24 -2.33
C GLN A 107 -29.16 8.02 -1.41
N LEU A 108 -29.16 9.36 -1.52
CA LEU A 108 -30.03 10.20 -0.71
C LEU A 108 -31.51 9.90 -0.95
N VAL A 109 -31.93 9.80 -2.22
CA VAL A 109 -33.32 9.48 -2.58
C VAL A 109 -33.69 8.09 -2.08
N HIS A 110 -32.79 7.11 -2.19
CA HIS A 110 -33.01 5.76 -1.67
C HIS A 110 -33.29 5.74 -0.16
N ILE A 111 -32.40 6.35 0.63
CA ILE A 111 -32.54 6.39 2.10
C ILE A 111 -33.86 7.09 2.50
N GLN A 112 -34.16 8.23 1.88
CA GLN A 112 -35.37 8.98 2.21
C GLN A 112 -36.65 8.24 1.78
N ALA A 113 -36.62 7.57 0.62
CA ALA A 113 -37.74 6.75 0.16
C ALA A 113 -37.97 5.53 1.08
N ALA A 114 -36.90 4.91 1.58
CA ALA A 114 -36.99 3.83 2.57
C ALA A 114 -37.68 4.28 3.86
N ILE A 115 -37.32 5.46 4.36
CA ILE A 115 -37.96 6.06 5.55
C ILE A 115 -39.46 6.31 5.28
N LEU A 116 -39.79 6.84 4.10
CA LEU A 116 -41.19 7.05 3.71
C LEU A 116 -41.95 5.71 3.64
N VAL A 117 -41.37 4.65 3.09
CA VAL A 117 -41.98 3.32 3.04
C VAL A 117 -42.31 2.83 4.45
N GLU A 118 -41.37 2.94 5.39
CA GLU A 118 -41.61 2.55 6.80
C GLU A 118 -42.74 3.35 7.44
N ASP A 119 -42.81 4.66 7.18
CA ASP A 119 -43.93 5.48 7.67
C ASP A 119 -45.27 5.06 7.05
N LEU A 120 -45.28 4.70 5.77
CA LEU A 120 -46.50 4.31 5.05
C LEU A 120 -47.01 2.93 5.45
N LYS A 121 -46.15 2.04 5.95
CA LYS A 121 -46.55 0.73 6.52
C LYS A 121 -47.52 0.88 7.70
N ALA A 122 -47.49 2.02 8.41
CA ALA A 122 -48.44 2.30 9.49
C ALA A 122 -49.91 2.35 9.04
N TYR A 123 -50.18 2.57 7.75
CA TYR A 123 -51.53 2.58 7.19
C TYR A 123 -52.02 1.19 6.74
N GLU A 124 -51.30 0.13 7.07
CA GLU A 124 -51.71 -1.25 6.77
C GLU A 124 -53.02 -1.60 7.51
N LEU A 125 -54.06 -1.85 6.71
CA LEU A 125 -55.40 -2.18 7.19
C LEU A 125 -55.53 -3.71 7.34
N PRO A 126 -56.13 -4.22 8.44
CA PRO A 126 -56.41 -5.65 8.57
C PRO A 126 -57.25 -6.16 7.40
N THR A 127 -56.77 -7.19 6.71
CA THR A 127 -57.54 -7.88 5.67
C THR A 127 -58.68 -8.65 6.33
N VAL A 128 -59.86 -8.04 6.37
CA VAL A 128 -61.08 -8.78 6.72
C VAL A 128 -61.29 -9.80 5.62
N ALA A 129 -61.19 -11.09 5.95
CA ALA A 129 -61.40 -12.20 5.04
C ALA A 129 -62.84 -12.16 4.48
N SER A 130 -63.04 -11.43 3.37
CA SER A 130 -64.27 -11.49 2.59
C SER A 130 -64.33 -12.86 1.89
N LYS A 131 -65.46 -13.54 2.02
CA LYS A 131 -65.72 -14.88 1.46
C LYS A 131 -65.91 -14.91 -0.07
N SER A 132 -65.60 -13.84 -0.81
CA SER A 132 -65.72 -13.80 -2.29
C SER A 132 -64.38 -13.52 -2.98
N SER A 133 -63.55 -14.55 -3.09
CA SER A 133 -62.26 -14.53 -3.81
C SER A 133 -62.38 -14.19 -5.31
N PHE A 134 -63.58 -14.23 -5.87
CA PHE A 134 -63.85 -14.05 -7.30
C PHE A 134 -63.96 -12.56 -7.71
N GLU A 135 -64.69 -11.74 -6.92
CA GLU A 135 -64.93 -10.31 -7.21
C GLU A 135 -63.67 -9.45 -7.05
N THR A 136 -62.79 -9.81 -6.12
CA THR A 136 -61.52 -9.09 -5.89
C THR A 136 -60.58 -9.20 -7.10
N SER A 137 -60.64 -10.32 -7.84
CA SER A 137 -59.80 -10.53 -9.03
C SER A 137 -60.32 -9.77 -10.25
N GLU A 138 -61.64 -9.67 -10.43
CA GLU A 138 -62.24 -8.88 -11.52
C GLU A 138 -62.10 -7.37 -11.30
N PHE A 139 -62.23 -6.89 -10.07
CA PHE A 139 -62.01 -5.48 -9.75
C PHE A 139 -60.57 -5.04 -10.04
N ARG A 140 -59.56 -5.86 -9.68
CA ARG A 140 -58.16 -5.64 -10.08
C ARG A 140 -57.99 -5.62 -11.61
N ARG A 141 -58.69 -6.50 -12.33
CA ARG A 141 -58.61 -6.59 -13.79
C ARG A 141 -59.18 -5.35 -14.49
N SER A 142 -60.24 -4.78 -13.94
CA SER A 142 -60.89 -3.56 -14.45
C SER A 142 -60.07 -2.29 -14.21
N LEU A 143 -59.23 -2.24 -13.18
CA LEU A 143 -58.41 -1.06 -12.86
C LEU A 143 -57.03 -1.07 -13.54
N ILE A 144 -56.45 -2.25 -13.81
CA ILE A 144 -55.03 -2.37 -14.20
C ILE A 144 -54.85 -2.79 -15.67
N GLY A 145 -55.90 -3.16 -16.41
CA GLY A 145 -55.79 -3.41 -17.85
C GLY A 145 -54.81 -4.55 -18.20
N SER A 146 -55.04 -5.74 -17.65
CA SER A 146 -54.47 -7.08 -17.97
C SER A 146 -53.01 -7.20 -18.47
N ALA A 147 -52.16 -7.89 -17.69
CA ALA A 147 -51.63 -9.23 -18.02
C ALA A 147 -50.78 -9.81 -16.87
N ALA A 148 -51.24 -10.88 -16.22
CA ALA A 148 -50.47 -12.06 -15.76
C ALA A 148 -51.33 -12.91 -14.82
N GLN A 149 -51.48 -14.18 -15.17
CA GLN A 149 -52.16 -15.19 -14.37
C GLN A 149 -51.18 -15.66 -13.29
N ALA A 150 -51.17 -15.00 -12.14
CA ALA A 150 -50.46 -15.45 -10.95
C ALA A 150 -51.48 -15.89 -9.90
N THR A 151 -51.52 -17.20 -9.64
CA THR A 151 -52.11 -17.78 -8.42
C THR A 151 -51.25 -17.35 -7.24
N GLY A 152 -51.56 -16.20 -6.64
CA GLY A 152 -50.80 -15.64 -5.52
C GLY A 152 -51.72 -15.06 -4.46
N THR A 153 -51.46 -15.41 -3.21
CA THR A 153 -51.98 -14.77 -2.00
C THR A 153 -51.98 -13.25 -2.14
N SER A 154 -53.02 -12.58 -1.64
CA SER A 154 -53.12 -11.10 -1.64
C SER A 154 -51.85 -10.51 -1.01
N ALA A 155 -51.01 -9.86 -1.82
CA ALA A 155 -49.81 -9.19 -1.34
C ALA A 155 -50.21 -8.06 -0.38
N THR A 156 -49.70 -8.13 0.85
CA THR A 156 -49.82 -7.10 1.89
C THR A 156 -49.39 -5.72 1.40
N VAL A 157 -49.91 -4.65 2.00
CA VAL A 157 -49.53 -3.27 1.63
C VAL A 157 -48.04 -3.07 1.84
N SER A 158 -47.50 -3.67 2.91
CA SER A 158 -46.06 -3.69 3.22
C SER A 158 -45.22 -4.27 2.07
N THR A 159 -45.53 -5.49 1.61
CA THR A 159 -44.82 -6.11 0.47
C THR A 159 -44.97 -5.34 -0.84
N MET A 160 -46.11 -4.65 -1.03
CA MET A 160 -46.30 -3.83 -2.22
C MET A 160 -45.43 -2.57 -2.17
N LEU A 161 -45.34 -1.90 -1.02
CA LEU A 161 -44.52 -0.70 -0.86
C LEU A 161 -43.04 -1.01 -1.06
N GLU A 162 -42.56 -2.14 -0.54
CA GLU A 162 -41.20 -2.64 -0.78
C GLU A 162 -40.96 -2.90 -2.27
N SER A 163 -41.88 -3.60 -2.95
CA SER A 163 -41.81 -3.82 -4.40
C SER A 163 -41.82 -2.52 -5.21
N ALA A 164 -42.68 -1.56 -4.83
CA ALA A 164 -42.78 -0.27 -5.51
C ALA A 164 -41.51 0.57 -5.31
N MET A 165 -40.90 0.51 -4.12
CA MET A 165 -39.61 1.13 -3.87
C MET A 165 -38.52 0.49 -4.72
N GLU A 166 -38.41 -0.84 -4.75
CA GLU A 166 -37.42 -1.53 -5.58
C GLU A 166 -37.57 -1.16 -7.06
N GLU A 167 -38.79 -1.16 -7.60
CA GLU A 167 -39.09 -0.80 -8.99
C GLU A 167 -38.61 0.60 -9.38
N LEU A 168 -38.62 1.57 -8.45
CA LEU A 168 -38.09 2.92 -8.70
C LEU A 168 -36.59 2.90 -9.02
N PHE A 169 -35.83 2.02 -8.36
CA PHE A 169 -34.37 2.01 -8.45
C PHE A 169 -33.83 1.06 -9.52
N VAL A 170 -34.61 0.06 -9.96
CA VAL A 170 -34.24 -0.90 -11.02
C VAL A 170 -33.54 -0.24 -12.23
N PRO A 171 -34.03 0.88 -12.82
CA PRO A 171 -33.37 1.50 -13.98
C PRO A 171 -31.91 1.92 -13.74
N TYR A 172 -31.54 2.16 -12.48
CA TYR A 172 -30.26 2.72 -12.05
C TYR A 172 -29.36 1.69 -11.36
N THR A 173 -29.92 0.73 -10.64
CA THR A 173 -29.17 -0.26 -9.83
C THR A 173 -29.08 -1.64 -10.49
N GLU A 174 -29.94 -1.95 -11.47
CA GLU A 174 -29.96 -3.28 -12.08
C GLU A 174 -28.72 -3.56 -12.95
N GLY A 175 -28.23 -4.81 -12.83
CA GLY A 175 -27.10 -5.31 -13.60
C GLY A 175 -25.80 -4.65 -13.17
N GLN A 176 -25.00 -4.20 -14.15
CA GLN A 176 -23.68 -3.61 -13.93
C GLN A 176 -23.68 -2.07 -13.96
N ARG A 177 -24.82 -1.44 -14.23
CA ARG A 177 -24.90 0.02 -14.47
C ARG A 177 -24.41 0.84 -13.29
N TYR A 178 -24.87 0.47 -12.09
CA TYR A 178 -24.47 1.13 -10.86
C TYR A 178 -22.97 0.97 -10.61
N LEU A 179 -22.47 -0.27 -10.64
CA LEU A 179 -21.06 -0.57 -10.36
C LEU A 179 -20.12 0.09 -11.37
N GLU A 180 -20.46 0.09 -12.66
CA GLU A 180 -19.70 0.78 -13.70
C GLU A 180 -19.64 2.29 -13.45
N ARG A 181 -20.75 2.88 -13.02
CA ARG A 181 -20.83 4.32 -12.73
C ARG A 181 -20.03 4.69 -11.48
N GLU A 182 -20.10 3.88 -10.43
CA GLU A 182 -19.30 4.02 -9.22
C GLU A 182 -17.80 3.90 -9.52
N SER A 183 -17.41 2.89 -10.31
CA SER A 183 -16.02 2.71 -10.74
C SER A 183 -15.53 3.85 -11.63
N ARG A 184 -16.38 4.36 -12.54
CA ARG A 184 -16.11 5.52 -13.39
C ARG A 184 -16.05 6.83 -12.60
N SER A 185 -16.68 6.91 -11.44
CA SER A 185 -16.55 8.04 -10.52
C SER A 185 -15.19 8.00 -9.80
N LEU A 186 -14.80 6.86 -9.25
CA LEU A 186 -13.54 6.72 -8.48
C LEU A 186 -12.28 6.94 -9.32
N GLY A 187 -12.22 6.40 -10.55
CA GLY A 187 -11.03 6.47 -11.40
C GLY A 187 -10.50 7.89 -11.64
N PRO A 188 -11.33 8.81 -12.17
CA PRO A 188 -10.97 10.22 -12.35
C PRO A 188 -10.65 10.95 -11.06
N LEU A 189 -11.30 10.63 -9.94
CA LEU A 189 -10.99 11.22 -8.63
C LEU A 189 -9.57 10.85 -8.19
N TYR A 190 -9.20 9.57 -8.24
CA TYR A 190 -7.83 9.17 -7.93
C TYR A 190 -6.81 9.77 -8.90
N ALA A 191 -7.14 9.81 -10.20
CA ALA A 191 -6.26 10.42 -11.20
C ALA A 191 -6.06 11.93 -10.96
N SER A 192 -7.12 12.67 -10.56
CA SER A 192 -7.01 14.10 -10.26
C SER A 192 -6.15 14.33 -9.01
N LEU A 193 -6.37 13.54 -7.95
CA LEU A 193 -5.57 13.59 -6.73
C LEU A 193 -4.08 13.32 -7.01
N LEU A 194 -3.79 12.33 -7.86
CA LEU A 194 -2.42 11.91 -8.17
C LEU A 194 -1.81 12.62 -9.39
N THR A 195 -2.43 13.70 -9.91
CA THR A 195 -1.99 14.29 -11.18
C THR A 195 -0.56 14.82 -11.13
N LYS A 196 -0.21 15.62 -10.12
CA LYS A 196 1.16 16.16 -9.96
C LYS A 196 2.18 15.04 -9.73
N PHE A 197 1.85 14.13 -8.82
CA PHE A 197 2.64 12.95 -8.49
C PHE A 197 2.96 12.09 -9.71
N THR A 198 1.93 11.67 -10.44
CA THR A 198 2.08 10.81 -11.62
C THR A 198 2.90 11.50 -12.71
N ARG A 199 2.73 12.83 -12.86
CA ARG A 199 3.52 13.61 -13.82
C ARG A 199 5.01 13.66 -13.45
N TYR A 200 5.32 13.79 -12.16
CA TYR A 200 6.69 13.74 -11.65
C TYR A 200 7.37 12.40 -11.95
N HIS A 201 6.72 11.30 -11.58
CA HIS A 201 7.27 9.95 -11.77
C HIS A 201 7.39 9.59 -13.26
N ALA A 202 6.43 10.00 -14.09
CA ALA A 202 6.50 9.84 -15.54
C ALA A 202 7.69 10.57 -16.19
N ARG A 203 8.17 11.68 -15.61
CA ARG A 203 9.35 12.40 -16.12
C ARG A 203 10.65 11.64 -15.84
N THR A 204 10.74 11.00 -14.67
CA THR A 204 11.95 10.26 -14.28
C THR A 204 12.06 8.92 -15.00
N GLN A 205 10.94 8.26 -15.29
CA GLN A 205 10.93 6.97 -16.01
C GLN A 205 11.03 7.08 -17.55
N LYS A 206 11.06 8.29 -18.12
CA LYS A 206 11.10 8.55 -19.58
C LYS A 206 12.40 8.11 -20.28
N ALA A 207 13.32 7.44 -19.60
CA ALA A 207 14.42 6.71 -20.23
C ALA A 207 13.97 5.37 -20.86
N GLY A 208 12.72 4.92 -20.68
CA GLY A 208 12.28 3.58 -21.12
C GLY A 208 10.95 3.44 -21.86
N LYS A 209 9.81 3.99 -21.39
CA LYS A 209 8.48 3.67 -21.95
C LYS A 209 7.47 4.83 -21.85
N SER A 210 6.36 4.71 -22.59
CA SER A 210 5.29 5.70 -22.80
C SER A 210 4.73 6.34 -21.53
N SER A 211 4.20 7.58 -21.67
CA SER A 211 3.71 8.45 -20.59
C SER A 211 2.81 7.71 -19.57
N MET A 212 3.36 7.41 -18.39
CA MET A 212 2.69 6.68 -17.31
C MET A 212 1.36 7.30 -16.90
N PHE A 213 1.18 8.61 -17.01
CA PHE A 213 -0.13 9.23 -16.74
C PHE A 213 -1.23 8.69 -17.66
N GLY A 214 -0.93 8.50 -18.94
CA GLY A 214 -1.86 7.89 -19.89
C GLY A 214 -2.08 6.40 -19.59
N LEU A 215 -1.06 5.70 -19.09
CA LEU A 215 -1.18 4.31 -18.67
C LEU A 215 -1.99 4.15 -17.39
N VAL A 216 -1.76 4.98 -16.37
CA VAL A 216 -2.49 4.99 -15.09
C VAL A 216 -3.94 5.35 -15.33
N VAL A 217 -4.24 6.38 -16.12
CA VAL A 217 -5.63 6.73 -16.46
C VAL A 217 -6.31 5.60 -17.24
N ASN A 218 -5.61 4.98 -18.20
CA ASN A 218 -6.15 3.83 -18.93
C ASN A 218 -6.26 2.57 -18.06
N GLN A 219 -5.36 2.34 -17.10
CA GLN A 219 -5.37 1.20 -16.20
C GLN A 219 -6.41 1.35 -15.11
N LEU A 220 -6.62 2.54 -14.54
CA LEU A 220 -7.72 2.82 -13.62
C LEU A 220 -9.07 2.70 -14.33
N SER A 221 -9.15 3.20 -15.57
CA SER A 221 -10.35 3.05 -16.41
C SER A 221 -10.56 1.59 -16.85
N ALA A 222 -9.50 0.83 -17.09
CA ALA A 222 -9.57 -0.59 -17.44
C ALA A 222 -9.84 -1.47 -16.21
N ALA A 223 -9.33 -1.13 -15.03
CA ALA A 223 -9.70 -1.74 -13.76
C ALA A 223 -11.19 -1.54 -13.52
N ALA A 224 -11.69 -0.31 -13.74
CA ALA A 224 -13.11 0.01 -13.72
C ALA A 224 -13.94 -0.70 -14.81
N ALA A 225 -13.33 -1.19 -15.90
CA ALA A 225 -13.99 -1.95 -16.96
C ALA A 225 -13.89 -3.48 -16.77
N THR A 226 -12.82 -3.98 -16.15
CA THR A 226 -12.59 -5.42 -15.87
C THR A 226 -13.37 -5.93 -14.65
N THR A 227 -14.03 -5.04 -13.92
CA THR A 227 -15.12 -5.37 -12.98
C THR A 227 -16.34 -5.96 -13.70
N SER A 228 -16.46 -5.78 -15.03
CA SER A 228 -17.45 -6.48 -15.85
C SER A 228 -16.99 -7.92 -16.18
N SER A 229 -17.64 -8.92 -15.59
CA SER A 229 -17.34 -10.35 -15.83
C SER A 229 -17.87 -10.87 -17.18
N THR A 230 -18.20 -9.98 -18.11
CA THR A 230 -18.69 -10.31 -19.45
C THR A 230 -17.99 -9.41 -20.45
N GLY A 231 -17.09 -9.99 -21.26
CA GLY A 231 -16.18 -9.29 -22.17
C GLY A 231 -16.84 -8.49 -23.28
N SER A 232 -17.43 -7.34 -22.95
CA SER A 232 -17.84 -6.33 -23.93
C SER A 232 -17.01 -5.07 -23.74
N ALA A 233 -15.88 -5.02 -24.44
CA ALA A 233 -15.06 -3.82 -24.54
C ALA A 233 -15.83 -2.75 -25.33
N THR A 234 -16.39 -1.76 -24.64
CA THR A 234 -16.93 -0.56 -25.29
C THR A 234 -16.03 0.65 -25.03
N THR A 235 -15.47 1.14 -26.15
CA THR A 235 -14.84 2.45 -26.44
C THR A 235 -14.15 3.22 -25.32
N SER A 236 -13.10 2.63 -24.74
CA SER A 236 -12.06 3.30 -23.94
C SER A 236 -11.44 4.53 -24.61
N ALA A 237 -11.52 4.66 -25.94
CA ALA A 237 -10.93 5.76 -26.70
C ALA A 237 -11.62 7.13 -26.47
N GLN A 238 -12.93 7.17 -26.21
CA GLN A 238 -13.67 8.44 -26.05
C GLN A 238 -13.53 9.01 -24.63
N ALA A 239 -13.52 8.15 -23.61
CA ALA A 239 -13.23 8.56 -22.23
C ALA A 239 -11.78 9.05 -22.07
N ALA A 240 -10.83 8.35 -22.70
CA ALA A 240 -9.43 8.78 -22.76
C ALA A 240 -9.26 10.15 -23.44
N ALA A 241 -10.05 10.45 -24.48
CA ALA A 241 -9.99 11.74 -25.18
C ALA A 241 -10.52 12.92 -24.35
N VAL A 242 -11.53 12.71 -23.49
CA VAL A 242 -12.05 13.73 -22.57
C VAL A 242 -11.08 13.97 -21.41
N LEU A 243 -10.47 12.91 -20.87
CA LEU A 243 -9.44 12.99 -19.83
C LEU A 243 -8.14 13.66 -20.33
N MET A 244 -7.76 13.46 -21.60
CA MET A 244 -6.65 14.20 -22.22
C MET A 244 -6.94 15.70 -22.36
N ARG A 245 -8.21 16.09 -22.55
CA ARG A 245 -8.66 17.49 -22.60
C ARG A 245 -8.73 18.17 -21.23
N ILE A 246 -9.15 17.44 -20.19
CA ILE A 246 -9.22 17.97 -18.81
C ILE A 246 -7.82 17.99 -18.15
N GLY A 247 -6.93 17.06 -18.52
CA GLY A 247 -5.55 16.98 -18.01
C GLY A 247 -4.50 17.84 -18.74
N GLY A 248 -4.89 18.61 -19.76
CA GLY A 248 -3.97 19.50 -20.49
C GLY A 248 -2.91 18.79 -21.35
N ILE A 249 -3.12 17.53 -21.74
CA ILE A 249 -2.12 16.73 -22.48
C ILE A 249 -2.58 16.53 -23.93
N ASN A 250 -2.33 17.53 -24.78
CA ASN A 250 -2.39 17.35 -26.24
C ASN A 250 -1.06 16.76 -26.74
N ALA A 251 -0.96 15.43 -26.79
CA ALA A 251 0.13 14.72 -27.43
C ALA A 251 -0.08 14.59 -28.95
N ALA A 252 -0.22 15.71 -29.67
CA ALA A 252 -0.26 15.70 -31.14
C ALA A 252 0.02 17.05 -31.85
N GLN A 253 0.48 18.09 -31.15
CA GLN A 253 0.81 19.37 -31.80
C GLN A 253 2.30 19.69 -31.68
N LYS A 254 2.88 20.03 -32.84
CA LYS A 254 4.23 20.59 -33.03
C LYS A 254 4.53 21.68 -31.99
N PRO A 255 5.81 21.92 -31.62
CA PRO A 255 6.18 22.88 -30.60
C PRO A 255 5.95 24.31 -31.12
N SER A 256 4.74 24.82 -30.98
CA SER A 256 4.46 26.25 -31.01
C SER A 256 4.60 26.80 -29.59
N GLN A 257 5.42 27.83 -29.44
CA GLN A 257 5.56 28.68 -28.27
C GLN A 257 4.18 29.08 -27.76
N ASP A 258 3.69 28.44 -26.70
CA ASP A 258 2.70 28.97 -25.74
C ASP A 258 2.51 27.93 -24.62
N LYS A 259 3.47 27.86 -23.70
CA LYS A 259 3.35 27.17 -22.39
C LYS A 259 3.64 28.17 -21.27
N ALA A 260 2.79 29.18 -21.16
CA ALA A 260 2.75 30.08 -20.02
C ALA A 260 1.55 29.68 -19.15
N GLY A 261 1.73 28.71 -18.24
CA GLY A 261 0.67 28.32 -17.30
C GLY A 261 0.80 26.96 -16.61
N GLU A 262 1.71 26.06 -17.04
CA GLU A 262 1.98 24.85 -16.26
C GLU A 262 2.90 25.20 -15.07
N GLU A 263 2.35 25.13 -13.86
CA GLU A 263 3.13 25.19 -12.63
C GLU A 263 4.27 24.16 -12.69
N PRO A 264 5.53 24.56 -12.43
CA PRO A 264 6.67 23.68 -12.58
C PRO A 264 6.54 22.51 -11.60
N ILE A 265 6.77 21.28 -12.08
CA ILE A 265 6.77 20.08 -11.23
C ILE A 265 7.95 20.17 -10.28
N LEU A 266 7.68 20.12 -8.98
CA LEU A 266 8.68 20.21 -7.92
C LEU A 266 9.08 18.83 -7.41
N GLU A 267 10.16 18.77 -6.63
CA GLU A 267 10.63 17.50 -6.03
C GLU A 267 9.66 16.95 -4.98
N GLU A 268 8.99 17.85 -4.26
CA GLU A 268 7.95 17.53 -3.28
C GLU A 268 6.74 16.82 -3.89
N ASP A 269 6.41 17.10 -5.15
CA ASP A 269 5.29 16.46 -5.86
C ASP A 269 5.47 14.94 -6.01
N GLY A 270 6.71 14.45 -5.92
CA GLY A 270 7.05 13.03 -6.04
C GLY A 270 7.15 12.27 -4.73
N LEU A 271 6.85 12.92 -3.59
CA LEU A 271 6.95 12.29 -2.28
C LEU A 271 5.74 11.41 -2.00
N LEU A 272 5.98 10.25 -1.37
CA LEU A 272 4.91 9.46 -0.79
C LEU A 272 4.46 10.10 0.53
N VAL A 273 3.16 10.31 0.64
CA VAL A 273 2.48 10.97 1.76
C VAL A 273 1.32 10.07 2.19
N VAL A 274 1.29 9.71 3.48
CA VAL A 274 0.25 8.82 4.02
C VAL A 274 -1.14 9.44 3.87
N ASP A 275 -1.27 10.75 4.04
CA ASP A 275 -2.55 11.48 3.94
C ASP A 275 -3.20 11.34 2.56
N THR A 276 -2.41 11.25 1.48
CA THR A 276 -2.93 11.00 0.13
C THR A 276 -3.55 9.60 0.05
N ALA A 277 -2.92 8.59 0.65
CA ALA A 277 -3.49 7.25 0.75
C ALA A 277 -4.74 7.22 1.64
N GLU A 278 -4.74 7.94 2.77
CA GLU A 278 -5.92 8.08 3.63
C GLU A 278 -7.10 8.71 2.87
N THR A 279 -6.83 9.74 2.06
CA THR A 279 -7.84 10.39 1.22
C THR A 279 -8.42 9.41 0.20
N MET A 280 -7.59 8.64 -0.49
CA MET A 280 -8.05 7.58 -1.39
C MET A 280 -8.93 6.54 -0.68
N LEU A 281 -8.55 6.13 0.54
CA LEU A 281 -9.33 5.18 1.35
C LEU A 281 -10.66 5.78 1.83
N LYS A 282 -10.71 7.08 2.16
CA LYS A 282 -11.95 7.79 2.53
C LYS A 282 -12.94 7.81 1.36
N TRP A 283 -12.48 8.21 0.18
CA TRP A 283 -13.32 8.22 -1.02
C TRP A 283 -13.81 6.81 -1.40
N HIS A 284 -12.94 5.80 -1.26
CA HIS A 284 -13.34 4.40 -1.42
C HIS A 284 -14.39 3.97 -0.38
N ALA A 285 -14.22 4.34 0.89
CA ALA A 285 -15.17 4.00 1.95
C ALA A 285 -16.56 4.59 1.72
N GLU A 286 -16.64 5.81 1.18
CA GLU A 286 -17.91 6.41 0.77
C GLU A 286 -18.58 5.63 -0.37
N ALA A 287 -17.81 5.23 -1.38
CA ALA A 287 -18.30 4.38 -2.48
C ALA A 287 -18.77 3.00 -2.00
N VAL A 288 -18.04 2.39 -1.06
CA VAL A 288 -18.46 1.14 -0.42
C VAL A 288 -19.73 1.33 0.40
N GLY A 289 -19.87 2.45 1.12
CA GLY A 289 -21.09 2.79 1.85
C GLY A 289 -22.31 2.90 0.92
N ARG A 290 -22.15 3.55 -0.25
CA ARG A 290 -23.18 3.54 -1.30
C ARG A 290 -23.47 2.15 -1.83
N CYS A 291 -22.44 1.33 -2.04
CA CYS A 291 -22.61 -0.03 -2.53
C CYS A 291 -23.42 -0.88 -1.57
N VAL A 292 -23.19 -0.77 -0.26
CA VAL A 292 -23.98 -1.48 0.76
C VAL A 292 -25.45 -1.04 0.74
N GLU A 293 -25.71 0.25 0.50
CA GLU A 293 -27.07 0.82 0.48
C GLU A 293 -27.85 0.50 -0.80
N LEU A 294 -27.22 0.63 -1.97
CA LEU A 294 -27.88 0.60 -3.27
C LEU A 294 -27.84 -0.77 -3.97
N SER A 295 -27.04 -1.71 -3.46
CA SER A 295 -26.90 -3.03 -4.08
C SER A 295 -27.79 -4.06 -3.40
N PRO A 296 -28.30 -5.05 -4.14
CA PRO A 296 -28.93 -6.22 -3.54
C PRO A 296 -27.98 -6.91 -2.56
N ALA A 297 -28.49 -7.36 -1.41
CA ALA A 297 -27.67 -7.97 -0.35
C ALA A 297 -26.82 -9.16 -0.82
N GLY A 298 -27.28 -9.90 -1.84
CA GLY A 298 -26.55 -11.02 -2.44
C GLY A 298 -25.33 -10.61 -3.29
N ASP A 299 -25.29 -9.36 -3.77
CA ASP A 299 -24.25 -8.86 -4.67
C ASP A 299 -23.25 -7.92 -4.00
N VAL A 300 -23.55 -7.39 -2.81
CA VAL A 300 -22.65 -6.51 -2.02
C VAL A 300 -21.23 -7.04 -1.95
N ALA A 301 -21.04 -8.34 -1.68
CA ALA A 301 -19.72 -8.95 -1.59
C ALA A 301 -18.94 -8.84 -2.92
N LYS A 302 -19.59 -9.14 -4.05
CA LYS A 302 -18.96 -9.11 -5.38
C LYS A 302 -18.64 -7.69 -5.81
N GLN A 303 -19.57 -6.76 -5.56
CA GLN A 303 -19.40 -5.36 -5.90
C GLN A 303 -18.32 -4.68 -5.04
N THR A 304 -18.28 -4.99 -3.74
CA THR A 304 -17.19 -4.53 -2.85
C THR A 304 -15.84 -5.03 -3.33
N PHE A 305 -15.75 -6.30 -3.77
CA PHE A 305 -14.52 -6.84 -4.32
C PHE A 305 -14.10 -6.14 -5.63
N ALA A 306 -15.06 -5.81 -6.50
CA ALA A 306 -14.82 -5.04 -7.70
C ALA A 306 -14.24 -3.65 -7.39
N LEU A 307 -14.83 -2.91 -6.45
CA LEU A 307 -14.32 -1.59 -6.02
C LEU A 307 -12.92 -1.70 -5.37
N MET A 308 -12.69 -2.76 -4.58
CA MET A 308 -11.36 -3.05 -4.00
C MET A 308 -10.27 -3.16 -5.07
N ARG A 309 -10.57 -3.74 -6.25
CA ARG A 309 -9.60 -3.81 -7.35
C ARG A 309 -9.25 -2.44 -7.92
N VAL A 310 -10.22 -1.53 -7.99
CA VAL A 310 -9.99 -0.14 -8.42
C VAL A 310 -9.09 0.59 -7.41
N LEU A 311 -9.35 0.41 -6.12
CA LEU A 311 -8.47 0.92 -5.05
C LEU A 311 -7.07 0.35 -5.15
N SER A 312 -6.95 -0.95 -5.44
CA SER A 312 -5.66 -1.62 -5.54
C SER A 312 -4.78 -1.07 -6.64
N GLU A 313 -5.39 -0.71 -7.77
CA GLU A 313 -4.68 -0.08 -8.88
C GLU A 313 -4.24 1.34 -8.54
N ALA A 314 -5.07 2.10 -7.83
CA ALA A 314 -4.76 3.47 -7.41
C ALA A 314 -3.63 3.54 -6.38
N ILE A 315 -3.75 2.83 -5.25
CA ILE A 315 -2.73 2.88 -4.19
C ILE A 315 -1.52 2.01 -4.57
N GLY A 316 -1.74 0.81 -5.10
CA GLY A 316 -0.68 -0.16 -5.33
C GLY A 316 0.18 0.22 -6.53
N THR A 317 -0.42 0.28 -7.71
CA THR A 317 0.30 0.48 -8.97
C THR A 317 0.62 1.96 -9.21
N ALA A 318 -0.40 2.82 -9.20
CA ALA A 318 -0.24 4.22 -9.59
C ALA A 318 0.50 5.09 -8.55
N TYR A 319 0.50 4.68 -7.28
CA TYR A 319 1.09 5.45 -6.19
C TYR A 319 2.36 4.79 -5.63
N VAL A 320 2.24 3.64 -4.97
CA VAL A 320 3.36 2.99 -4.28
C VAL A 320 4.42 2.49 -5.25
N GLU A 321 4.04 1.69 -6.26
CA GLU A 321 5.02 1.14 -7.22
C GLU A 321 5.70 2.22 -8.05
N ALA A 322 4.94 3.22 -8.53
CA ALA A 322 5.50 4.33 -9.29
C ALA A 322 6.62 5.06 -8.54
N ALA A 323 6.46 5.27 -7.22
CA ALA A 323 7.50 5.84 -6.37
C ALA A 323 8.72 4.91 -6.21
N ILE A 324 8.49 3.61 -5.94
CA ILE A 324 9.57 2.63 -5.79
C ILE A 324 10.38 2.51 -7.08
N GLU A 325 9.73 2.36 -8.22
CA GLU A 325 10.39 2.26 -9.54
C GLU A 325 11.20 3.52 -9.85
N THR A 326 10.68 4.69 -9.49
CA THR A 326 11.42 5.95 -9.65
C THR A 326 12.64 6.02 -8.75
N ALA A 327 12.53 5.58 -7.49
CA ALA A 327 13.67 5.51 -6.58
C ALA A 327 14.74 4.55 -7.10
N GLN A 328 14.34 3.38 -7.60
CA GLN A 328 15.26 2.41 -8.23
C GLN A 328 15.99 3.02 -9.43
N ALA A 329 15.26 3.67 -10.35
CA ALA A 329 15.85 4.30 -11.53
C ALA A 329 16.84 5.42 -11.15
N ARG A 330 16.58 6.16 -10.07
CA ARG A 330 17.50 7.21 -9.59
C ARG A 330 18.78 6.61 -9.00
N ILE A 331 18.68 5.58 -8.17
CA ILE A 331 19.87 4.87 -7.63
C ILE A 331 20.75 4.35 -8.77
N GLU A 332 20.15 3.84 -9.85
CA GLU A 332 20.89 3.36 -11.03
C GLU A 332 21.55 4.48 -11.84
N ALA A 333 20.99 5.70 -11.81
CA ALA A 333 21.52 6.86 -12.50
C ALA A 333 22.57 7.65 -11.68
N GLU A 334 22.61 7.46 -10.36
CA GLU A 334 23.57 8.14 -9.48
C GLU A 334 25.02 7.72 -9.76
N PRO A 335 25.99 8.65 -9.64
CA PRO A 335 27.40 8.30 -9.73
C PRO A 335 27.77 7.26 -8.67
N LYS A 336 28.56 6.24 -9.04
CA LYS A 336 28.92 5.08 -8.18
C LYS A 336 29.59 5.42 -6.83
N ALA A 337 29.93 6.68 -6.56
CA ALA A 337 30.61 7.13 -5.35
C ALA A 337 29.74 8.01 -4.43
N GLU A 338 28.55 8.43 -4.87
CA GLU A 338 27.64 9.24 -4.05
C GLU A 338 26.54 8.35 -3.48
N LEU A 339 26.48 8.27 -2.14
CA LEU A 339 25.49 7.46 -1.44
C LEU A 339 24.33 8.34 -0.99
N ASN A 340 23.17 8.15 -1.60
CA ASN A 340 21.94 8.82 -1.20
C ASN A 340 21.04 7.89 -0.38
N LEU A 341 20.92 8.16 0.91
CA LEU A 341 20.13 7.35 1.85
C LEU A 341 18.67 7.80 1.95
N GLN A 342 18.27 8.87 1.26
CA GLN A 342 16.89 9.38 1.32
C GLN A 342 15.87 8.36 0.78
N TYR A 343 16.28 7.44 -0.09
CA TYR A 343 15.40 6.38 -0.59
C TYR A 343 14.94 5.40 0.50
N LEU A 344 15.63 5.32 1.64
CA LEU A 344 15.13 4.58 2.81
C LEU A 344 13.82 5.20 3.34
N MET A 345 13.62 6.51 3.20
CA MET A 345 12.37 7.18 3.57
C MET A 345 11.21 6.76 2.67
N VAL A 346 11.47 6.43 1.40
CA VAL A 346 10.44 5.85 0.51
C VAL A 346 9.96 4.52 1.10
N LEU A 347 10.87 3.63 1.50
CA LEU A 347 10.51 2.35 2.13
C LEU A 347 9.69 2.53 3.41
N ARG A 348 9.99 3.56 4.22
CA ARG A 348 9.19 3.91 5.40
C ARG A 348 7.75 4.27 5.03
N GLN A 349 7.56 5.11 4.02
CA GLN A 349 6.22 5.54 3.61
C GLN A 349 5.43 4.38 2.99
N VAL A 350 6.09 3.53 2.20
CA VAL A 350 5.49 2.30 1.65
C VAL A 350 5.01 1.40 2.78
N ASP A 351 5.81 1.20 3.83
CA ASP A 351 5.43 0.44 5.02
C ASP A 351 4.15 0.98 5.65
N LEU A 352 4.11 2.28 5.94
CA LEU A 352 2.95 2.93 6.58
C LEU A 352 1.68 2.84 5.73
N ILE A 353 1.78 3.10 4.41
CA ILE A 353 0.65 3.04 3.49
C ILE A 353 0.10 1.62 3.39
N CYS A 354 0.97 0.61 3.31
CA CYS A 354 0.54 -0.79 3.22
C CYS A 354 -0.09 -1.28 4.53
N HIS A 355 0.40 -0.83 5.68
CA HIS A 355 -0.25 -1.09 6.97
C HIS A 355 -1.66 -0.49 7.04
N LEU A 356 -1.81 0.77 6.63
CA LEU A 356 -3.11 1.45 6.61
C LEU A 356 -4.10 0.74 5.68
N TRP A 357 -3.67 0.38 4.48
CA TRP A 357 -4.45 -0.45 3.56
C TRP A 357 -4.87 -1.76 4.22
N GLN A 358 -3.92 -2.51 4.78
CA GLN A 358 -4.18 -3.84 5.33
C GLN A 358 -5.19 -3.77 6.47
N GLN A 359 -5.09 -2.76 7.32
CA GLN A 359 -6.08 -2.49 8.35
C GLN A 359 -7.46 -2.22 7.73
N TYR A 360 -7.55 -1.31 6.76
CA TYR A 360 -8.79 -0.98 6.08
C TYR A 360 -9.48 -2.20 5.44
N VAL A 361 -8.73 -3.05 4.73
CA VAL A 361 -9.27 -4.26 4.12
C VAL A 361 -9.81 -5.21 5.19
N ASN A 362 -9.06 -5.46 6.25
CA ASN A 362 -9.46 -6.41 7.29
C ASN A 362 -10.64 -5.92 8.13
N THR A 363 -10.70 -4.62 8.44
CA THR A 363 -11.72 -4.07 9.34
C THR A 363 -12.99 -3.61 8.61
N ALA A 364 -12.88 -3.13 7.37
CA ALA A 364 -14.01 -2.56 6.63
C ALA A 364 -14.50 -3.46 5.49
N LEU A 365 -13.60 -3.99 4.65
CA LEU A 365 -14.02 -4.69 3.43
C LEU A 365 -14.35 -6.17 3.66
N LEU A 366 -13.49 -6.90 4.37
CA LEU A 366 -13.69 -8.33 4.60
C LEU A 366 -15.01 -8.65 5.33
N PRO A 367 -15.48 -7.87 6.33
CA PRO A 367 -16.77 -8.13 6.96
C PRO A 367 -17.96 -8.12 5.99
N LEU A 368 -17.94 -7.27 4.96
CA LEU A 368 -19.02 -7.13 3.98
C LEU A 368 -19.17 -8.38 3.09
N ALA A 369 -18.16 -9.25 3.02
CA ALA A 369 -18.24 -10.52 2.32
C ALA A 369 -18.79 -11.66 3.20
N SER A 370 -19.37 -11.40 4.39
CA SER A 370 -19.88 -12.43 5.33
C SER A 370 -20.87 -13.39 4.70
N SER A 371 -21.70 -12.90 3.78
CA SER A 371 -22.68 -13.68 3.02
C SER A 371 -22.08 -14.65 2.00
N SER A 372 -20.81 -14.49 1.60
CA SER A 372 -20.15 -15.34 0.60
C SER A 372 -18.72 -15.70 0.99
N VAL A 373 -18.54 -16.93 1.47
CA VAL A 373 -17.22 -17.48 1.83
C VAL A 373 -16.28 -17.51 0.62
N THR A 374 -16.80 -17.83 -0.57
CA THR A 374 -16.02 -17.87 -1.81
C THR A 374 -15.45 -16.50 -2.15
N VAL A 375 -16.28 -15.46 -2.18
CA VAL A 375 -15.83 -14.09 -2.49
C VAL A 375 -14.88 -13.58 -1.41
N ARG A 376 -15.17 -13.84 -0.12
CA ARG A 376 -14.23 -13.49 0.96
C ARG A 376 -12.84 -14.11 0.72
N ARG A 377 -12.78 -15.39 0.37
CA ARG A 377 -11.51 -16.08 0.09
C ARG A 377 -10.78 -15.44 -1.09
N GLU A 378 -11.49 -15.12 -2.18
CA GLU A 378 -10.91 -14.44 -3.34
C GLU A 378 -10.39 -13.05 -2.99
N MET A 379 -11.11 -12.27 -2.19
CA MET A 379 -10.66 -10.96 -1.70
C MET A 379 -9.35 -11.08 -0.92
N VAL A 380 -9.25 -12.04 0.00
CA VAL A 380 -8.03 -12.29 0.78
C VAL A 380 -6.86 -12.69 -0.13
N LEU A 381 -7.10 -13.61 -1.07
CA LEU A 381 -6.07 -14.06 -2.01
C LEU A 381 -5.56 -12.91 -2.88
N TYR A 382 -6.47 -12.11 -3.44
CA TYR A 382 -6.13 -10.95 -4.24
C TYR A 382 -5.35 -9.92 -3.44
N ASN A 383 -5.80 -9.60 -2.22
CA ASN A 383 -5.13 -8.66 -1.33
C ASN A 383 -3.69 -9.09 -1.00
N ASN A 384 -3.51 -10.35 -0.63
CA ASN A 384 -2.20 -10.91 -0.31
C ASN A 384 -1.29 -10.94 -1.55
N GLN A 385 -1.84 -11.21 -2.73
CA GLN A 385 -1.09 -11.14 -3.98
C GLN A 385 -0.64 -9.70 -4.27
N THR A 386 -1.52 -8.72 -4.11
CA THR A 386 -1.19 -7.31 -4.29
C THR A 386 -0.09 -6.87 -3.32
N LEU A 387 -0.23 -7.19 -2.02
CA LEU A 387 0.80 -6.89 -1.02
C LEU A 387 2.11 -7.61 -1.31
N GLY A 388 2.09 -8.88 -1.69
CA GLY A 388 3.30 -9.63 -2.03
C GLY A 388 4.06 -9.03 -3.22
N ARG A 389 3.34 -8.45 -4.19
CA ARG A 389 3.94 -7.67 -5.29
C ARG A 389 4.63 -6.40 -4.77
N LEU A 390 3.97 -5.63 -3.90
CA LEU A 390 4.55 -4.43 -3.29
C LEU A 390 5.77 -4.76 -2.40
N GLU A 391 5.70 -5.85 -1.63
CA GLU A 391 6.82 -6.39 -0.86
C GLU A 391 7.99 -6.74 -1.79
N GLY A 392 7.73 -7.40 -2.92
CA GLY A 392 8.75 -7.71 -3.93
C GLY A 392 9.44 -6.47 -4.50
N ALA A 393 8.67 -5.42 -4.79
CA ALA A 393 9.22 -4.14 -5.27
C ALA A 393 10.08 -3.45 -4.19
N ALA A 394 9.60 -3.42 -2.94
CA ALA A 394 10.33 -2.86 -1.80
C ALA A 394 11.63 -3.63 -1.50
N ASN A 395 11.60 -4.97 -1.61
CA ASN A 395 12.78 -5.83 -1.50
C ASN A 395 13.81 -5.51 -2.58
N THR A 396 13.36 -5.31 -3.82
CA THR A 396 14.26 -4.95 -4.93
C THR A 396 14.92 -3.59 -4.68
N LEU A 397 14.16 -2.59 -4.21
CA LEU A 397 14.73 -1.29 -3.84
C LEU A 397 15.74 -1.40 -2.69
N THR A 398 15.42 -2.21 -1.67
CA THR A 398 16.34 -2.49 -0.55
C THR A 398 17.65 -3.10 -1.04
N GLN A 399 17.58 -4.08 -1.96
CA GLN A 399 18.76 -4.68 -2.56
C GLN A 399 19.61 -3.66 -3.32
N ARG A 400 18.98 -2.80 -4.15
CA ARG A 400 19.69 -1.74 -4.89
C ARG A 400 20.42 -0.78 -3.95
N LEU A 401 19.81 -0.45 -2.82
CA LEU A 401 20.44 0.37 -1.78
C LEU A 401 21.64 -0.34 -1.14
N THR A 402 21.50 -1.62 -0.79
CA THR A 402 22.62 -2.43 -0.28
C THR A 402 23.77 -2.49 -1.28
N ASP A 403 23.49 -2.72 -2.57
CA ASP A 403 24.49 -2.77 -3.63
C ASP A 403 25.24 -1.42 -3.78
N SER A 404 24.51 -0.31 -3.66
CA SER A 404 25.10 1.04 -3.66
C SER A 404 26.04 1.25 -2.47
N ILE A 405 25.61 0.90 -1.25
CA ILE A 405 26.45 0.95 -0.04
C ILE A 405 27.72 0.12 -0.20
N VAL A 406 27.58 -1.13 -0.70
CA VAL A 406 28.72 -2.03 -0.96
C VAL A 406 29.67 -1.41 -1.99
N THR A 407 29.14 -0.76 -3.03
CA THR A 407 29.95 -0.08 -4.05
C THR A 407 30.74 1.08 -3.45
N THR A 408 30.11 1.93 -2.64
CA THR A 408 30.76 3.05 -1.94
C THR A 408 31.85 2.56 -0.98
N LEU A 409 31.54 1.57 -0.14
CA LEU A 409 32.53 0.96 0.77
C LEU A 409 33.70 0.33 0.01
N THR A 410 33.44 -0.30 -1.15
CA THR A 410 34.49 -0.86 -1.99
C THR A 410 35.40 0.24 -2.53
N ALA A 411 34.83 1.36 -2.95
CA ALA A 411 35.59 2.52 -3.43
C ALA A 411 36.46 3.15 -2.33
N HIS A 412 35.96 3.20 -1.08
CA HIS A 412 36.78 3.64 0.06
C HIS A 412 37.95 2.69 0.31
N LEU A 413 37.70 1.39 0.43
CA LEU A 413 38.76 0.39 0.64
C LEU A 413 39.78 0.35 -0.51
N ALA A 414 39.39 0.69 -1.74
CA ALA A 414 40.30 0.72 -2.87
C ALA A 414 41.35 1.84 -2.80
N LYS A 415 41.13 2.88 -1.97
CA LYS A 415 42.07 3.99 -1.76
C LYS A 415 43.22 3.64 -0.80
N GLN A 416 43.21 2.45 -0.21
CA GLN A 416 44.25 2.02 0.74
C GLN A 416 45.60 1.88 0.07
N ASN A 417 46.61 2.56 0.61
CA ASN A 417 47.97 2.49 0.10
C ASN A 417 48.69 1.25 0.62
N LYS A 418 49.56 0.67 -0.20
CA LYS A 418 50.40 -0.47 0.23
C LYS A 418 51.33 -0.11 1.40
N ASN A 419 51.70 1.16 1.50
CA ASN A 419 52.56 1.66 2.56
C ASN A 419 51.83 1.80 3.91
N ASP A 420 50.48 1.81 3.92
CA ASP A 420 49.70 1.90 5.16
C ASP A 420 49.90 0.65 6.03
N PHE A 421 50.06 -0.51 5.38
CA PHE A 421 50.32 -1.78 6.07
C PHE A 421 51.77 -2.28 5.92
N ARG A 422 52.62 -1.53 5.23
CA ARG A 422 54.06 -1.80 5.11
C ARG A 422 54.88 -0.51 5.17
N PRO A 423 54.82 0.25 6.27
CA PRO A 423 55.64 1.45 6.43
C PRO A 423 57.14 1.09 6.40
N ARG A 424 57.95 2.00 5.86
CA ARG A 424 59.42 1.91 5.94
C ARG A 424 59.85 2.24 7.37
N ASN A 425 60.81 1.48 7.92
CA ASN A 425 61.20 1.57 9.34
C ASN A 425 61.53 3.01 9.76
N ASP A 426 61.11 3.35 11.01
CA ASP A 426 61.40 4.53 11.83
C ASP A 426 60.30 5.60 12.02
N ASP A 427 59.10 5.41 11.49
CA ASP A 427 58.03 6.39 11.69
C ASP A 427 56.82 5.80 12.47
N LEU A 428 57.05 5.52 13.76
CA LEU A 428 56.03 5.13 14.76
C LEU A 428 54.87 6.14 14.87
N SER A 429 55.00 7.33 14.28
CA SER A 429 53.95 8.33 14.20
C SER A 429 52.74 7.84 13.37
N PHE A 430 52.97 7.04 12.32
CA PHE A 430 51.92 6.50 11.44
C PHE A 430 51.01 5.50 12.17
N ALA A 431 51.52 4.77 13.16
CA ALA A 431 50.74 3.79 13.92
C ALA A 431 49.72 4.42 14.90
N ARG A 432 49.74 5.75 15.08
CA ARG A 432 48.86 6.44 16.04
C ARG A 432 47.46 6.72 15.51
N VAL A 433 47.25 6.75 14.21
CA VAL A 433 45.98 7.16 13.58
C VAL A 433 45.43 6.02 12.75
N ASN A 434 44.10 5.97 12.63
CA ASN A 434 43.45 5.03 11.71
C ASN A 434 43.73 5.43 10.27
N THR A 435 43.70 4.47 9.35
CA THR A 435 43.90 4.77 7.93
C THR A 435 42.72 5.57 7.38
N GLU A 436 42.96 6.43 6.38
CA GLU A 436 41.90 7.25 5.77
C GLU A 436 40.73 6.40 5.25
N PRO A 437 40.94 5.27 4.55
CA PRO A 437 39.87 4.35 4.18
C PRO A 437 39.12 3.74 5.37
N CYS A 438 39.79 3.48 6.49
CA CYS A 438 39.11 3.02 7.71
C CYS A 438 38.13 4.05 8.23
N VAL A 439 38.59 5.30 8.40
CA VAL A 439 37.74 6.41 8.87
C VAL A 439 36.54 6.59 7.93
N ALA A 440 36.78 6.66 6.62
CA ALA A 440 35.71 6.88 5.64
C ALA A 440 34.68 5.73 5.59
N CYS A 441 35.12 4.48 5.73
CA CYS A 441 34.22 3.34 5.84
C CYS A 441 33.39 3.40 7.13
N CYS A 442 34.01 3.72 8.28
CA CYS A 442 33.30 3.85 9.56
C CYS A 442 32.23 4.94 9.48
N GLU A 443 32.58 6.15 9.00
CA GLU A 443 31.63 7.25 8.84
C GLU A 443 30.45 6.89 7.92
N THR A 444 30.72 6.16 6.83
CA THR A 444 29.68 5.70 5.91
C THR A 444 28.74 4.70 6.59
N LEU A 445 29.29 3.73 7.34
CA LEU A 445 28.51 2.75 8.08
C LEU A 445 27.64 3.38 9.18
N GLU A 446 28.16 4.42 9.86
CA GLU A 446 27.39 5.18 10.84
C GLU A 446 26.23 5.95 10.19
N LYS A 447 26.48 6.61 9.06
CA LYS A 447 25.41 7.27 8.28
C LYS A 447 24.34 6.29 7.83
N VAL A 448 24.73 5.11 7.34
CA VAL A 448 23.81 4.02 6.96
C VAL A 448 22.99 3.55 8.16
N ARG A 449 23.64 3.30 9.31
CA ARG A 449 22.98 2.90 10.56
C ARG A 449 21.93 3.92 10.98
N ASP A 450 22.28 5.20 10.99
CA ASP A 450 21.42 6.26 11.50
C ASP A 450 20.23 6.49 10.57
N ALA A 451 20.44 6.49 9.25
CA ALA A 451 19.37 6.56 8.28
C ALA A 451 18.44 5.33 8.37
N ALA A 452 19.00 4.12 8.47
CA ALA A 452 18.21 2.90 8.61
C ALA A 452 17.35 2.92 9.88
N LYS A 453 17.90 3.35 11.03
CA LYS A 453 17.14 3.48 12.29
C LYS A 453 16.03 4.53 12.24
N GLN A 454 16.16 5.55 11.39
CA GLN A 454 15.11 6.57 11.20
C GLN A 454 14.00 6.10 10.25
N SER A 455 14.33 5.24 9.28
CA SER A 455 13.41 4.82 8.23
C SER A 455 12.79 3.44 8.43
N MET A 456 13.48 2.52 9.09
CA MET A 456 13.08 1.11 9.26
C MET A 456 12.96 0.76 10.74
N SER A 457 12.21 -0.29 11.05
CA SER A 457 12.02 -0.74 12.44
C SER A 457 11.87 -2.27 12.52
N GLY A 458 12.01 -2.80 13.73
CA GLY A 458 11.81 -4.22 14.02
C GLY A 458 12.69 -5.13 13.16
N LYS A 459 12.11 -6.21 12.66
CA LYS A 459 12.82 -7.24 11.90
C LYS A 459 13.39 -6.72 10.58
N ASN A 460 12.70 -5.78 9.91
CA ASN A 460 13.18 -5.18 8.66
C ASN A 460 14.50 -4.43 8.86
N LEU A 461 14.63 -3.70 9.97
CA LEU A 461 15.87 -3.00 10.34
C LEU A 461 17.01 -3.99 10.63
N GLU A 462 16.72 -5.03 11.42
CA GLU A 462 17.70 -6.06 11.80
C GLU A 462 18.26 -6.77 10.56
N VAL A 463 17.38 -7.20 9.65
CA VAL A 463 17.74 -7.87 8.41
C VAL A 463 18.62 -6.98 7.53
N PHE A 464 18.21 -5.73 7.30
CA PHE A 464 18.95 -4.80 6.44
C PHE A 464 20.36 -4.52 6.97
N LEU A 465 20.47 -4.18 8.26
CA LEU A 465 21.77 -3.92 8.88
C LEU A 465 22.64 -5.18 8.99
N THR A 466 22.04 -6.36 9.17
CA THR A 466 22.76 -7.65 9.11
C THR A 466 23.37 -7.85 7.74
N GLU A 467 22.62 -7.62 6.65
CA GLU A 467 23.12 -7.79 5.28
C GLU A 467 24.28 -6.83 4.98
N VAL A 468 24.14 -5.55 5.35
CA VAL A 468 25.21 -4.56 5.21
C VAL A 468 26.47 -5.00 5.98
N GLY A 469 26.32 -5.41 7.24
CA GLY A 469 27.42 -5.86 8.08
C GLY A 469 28.13 -7.12 7.58
N VAL A 470 27.37 -8.12 7.12
CA VAL A 470 27.91 -9.36 6.54
C VAL A 470 28.63 -9.08 5.22
N SER A 471 28.08 -8.20 4.39
CA SER A 471 28.71 -7.78 3.14
C SER A 471 30.03 -7.07 3.41
N PHE A 472 30.04 -6.11 4.35
CA PHE A 472 31.27 -5.40 4.73
C PHE A 472 32.32 -6.33 5.34
N HIS A 473 31.93 -7.25 6.22
CA HIS A 473 32.83 -8.29 6.75
C HIS A 473 33.48 -9.11 5.63
N THR A 474 32.69 -9.51 4.63
CA THR A 474 33.20 -10.27 3.46
C THR A 474 34.18 -9.44 2.64
N MET A 475 33.91 -8.14 2.46
CA MET A 475 34.80 -7.21 1.77
C MET A 475 36.12 -7.03 2.52
N LEU A 476 36.10 -6.91 3.85
CA LEU A 476 37.31 -6.81 4.66
C LEU A 476 38.19 -8.04 4.52
N LEU A 477 37.63 -9.26 4.62
CA LEU A 477 38.39 -10.49 4.41
C LEU A 477 39.07 -10.53 3.03
N GLN A 478 38.37 -10.10 1.97
CA GLN A 478 38.96 -10.02 0.63
C GLN A 478 40.00 -8.90 0.51
N HIS A 479 39.80 -7.78 1.19
CA HIS A 479 40.70 -6.64 1.18
C HIS A 479 42.04 -6.97 1.86
N LEU A 480 42.01 -7.61 3.04
CA LEU A 480 43.21 -8.03 3.76
C LEU A 480 44.14 -8.90 2.91
N ARG A 481 43.56 -9.71 2.01
CA ARG A 481 44.33 -10.61 1.14
C ARG A 481 45.19 -9.91 0.09
N LYS A 482 45.08 -8.59 -0.06
CA LYS A 482 45.77 -7.80 -1.10
C LYS A 482 47.06 -7.13 -0.59
N PHE A 483 47.32 -7.17 0.72
CA PHE A 483 48.43 -6.43 1.33
C PHE A 483 49.41 -7.38 2.02
N THR A 484 50.70 -7.10 1.84
CA THR A 484 51.76 -7.70 2.67
C THR A 484 51.96 -6.81 3.89
N ILE A 485 51.95 -7.40 5.09
CA ILE A 485 51.88 -6.67 6.35
C ILE A 485 53.17 -6.89 7.16
N ASN A 486 53.83 -5.82 7.62
CA ASN A 486 54.95 -5.89 8.57
C ASN A 486 54.49 -5.57 10.00
N ASP A 487 55.34 -5.75 11.01
CA ASP A 487 54.97 -5.61 12.42
C ASP A 487 54.31 -4.25 12.74
N THR A 488 54.87 -3.15 12.24
CA THR A 488 54.32 -1.80 12.41
C THR A 488 52.98 -1.63 11.69
N GLY A 489 52.84 -2.16 10.47
CA GLY A 489 51.57 -2.16 9.72
C GLY A 489 50.51 -3.07 10.35
N GLY A 490 50.93 -4.13 11.06
CA GLY A 490 50.06 -4.98 11.87
C GLY A 490 49.40 -4.21 13.01
N LEU A 491 50.11 -3.26 13.63
CA LEU A 491 49.55 -2.38 14.68
C LEU A 491 48.49 -1.44 14.09
N MET A 492 48.75 -0.86 12.92
CA MET A 492 47.79 -0.03 12.19
C MET A 492 46.53 -0.82 11.83
N LEU A 493 46.73 -2.02 11.27
CA LEU A 493 45.63 -2.91 10.92
C LEU A 493 44.79 -3.29 12.14
N ALA A 494 45.41 -3.64 13.27
CA ALA A 494 44.68 -3.98 14.49
C ALA A 494 43.82 -2.80 14.99
N LYS A 495 44.32 -1.56 14.85
CA LYS A 495 43.57 -0.35 15.18
C LYS A 495 42.36 -0.14 14.24
N ASP A 496 42.55 -0.36 12.94
CA ASP A 496 41.47 -0.26 11.95
C ASP A 496 40.39 -1.34 12.18
N LEU A 497 40.80 -2.58 12.41
CA LEU A 497 39.88 -3.69 12.71
C LEU A 497 39.09 -3.44 14.00
N LYS A 498 39.73 -2.83 15.02
CA LYS A 498 39.02 -2.40 16.22
C LYS A 498 37.99 -1.31 15.90
N SER A 499 38.34 -0.30 15.10
CA SER A 499 37.40 0.75 14.70
C SER A 499 36.20 0.20 13.93
N TYR A 500 36.43 -0.73 13.00
CA TYR A 500 35.35 -1.43 12.29
C TYR A 500 34.45 -2.23 13.23
N GLN A 501 35.04 -2.96 14.18
CA GLN A 501 34.28 -3.71 15.19
C GLN A 501 33.44 -2.79 16.06
N ASP A 502 34.04 -1.72 16.59
CA ASP A 502 33.36 -0.76 17.47
C ASP A 502 32.20 -0.09 16.71
N THR A 503 32.41 0.28 15.43
CA THR A 503 31.35 0.83 14.56
C THR A 503 30.21 -0.16 14.35
N ILE A 504 30.51 -1.40 13.98
CA ILE A 504 29.48 -2.43 13.72
C ILE A 504 28.76 -2.84 15.01
N ALA A 505 29.42 -2.80 16.17
CA ALA A 505 28.78 -3.07 17.46
C ALA A 505 27.60 -2.10 17.72
N THR A 506 27.68 -0.85 17.23
CA THR A 506 26.59 0.13 17.36
C THR A 506 25.32 -0.23 16.57
N PHE A 507 25.39 -1.21 15.65
CA PHE A 507 24.22 -1.73 14.95
C PHE A 507 23.32 -2.51 15.92
N GLY A 508 23.87 -3.03 17.02
CA GLY A 508 23.13 -3.76 18.04
C GLY A 508 22.75 -5.18 17.64
N ILE A 509 23.51 -5.79 16.70
CA ILE A 509 23.21 -7.12 16.14
C ILE A 509 24.24 -8.13 16.66
N PRO A 510 23.86 -9.10 17.51
CA PRO A 510 24.79 -10.07 18.10
C PRO A 510 25.57 -10.91 17.07
N ALA A 511 24.91 -11.35 16.00
CA ALA A 511 25.52 -12.12 14.92
C ALA A 511 26.69 -11.37 14.24
N LEU A 512 26.59 -10.04 14.13
CA LEU A 512 27.67 -9.23 13.59
C LEU A 512 28.83 -9.09 14.59
N HIS A 513 28.53 -9.00 15.88
CA HIS A 513 29.58 -8.90 16.90
C HIS A 513 30.53 -10.11 16.87
N GLU A 514 30.00 -11.33 16.78
CA GLU A 514 30.81 -12.55 16.69
C GLU A 514 31.68 -12.57 15.42
N ARG A 515 31.14 -12.10 14.28
CA ARG A 515 31.88 -12.02 13.00
C ARG A 515 33.03 -11.01 13.06
N PHE A 516 32.79 -9.84 13.64
CA PHE A 516 33.84 -8.82 13.75
C PHE A 516 34.85 -9.11 14.87
N GLU A 517 34.49 -9.92 15.87
CA GLU A 517 35.49 -10.49 16.78
C GLU A 517 36.39 -11.50 16.06
N PHE A 518 35.82 -12.37 15.21
CA PHE A 518 36.61 -13.30 14.39
C PHE A 518 37.65 -12.57 13.52
N ILE A 519 37.26 -11.51 12.79
CA ILE A 519 38.21 -10.79 11.93
C ILE A 519 39.29 -10.06 12.75
N ARG A 520 38.99 -9.62 13.98
CA ARG A 520 39.98 -9.04 14.89
C ARG A 520 41.02 -10.09 15.33
N GLN A 521 40.56 -11.29 15.68
CA GLN A 521 41.43 -12.42 16.02
C GLN A 521 42.30 -12.83 14.84
N LEU A 522 41.74 -12.80 13.62
CA LEU A 522 42.49 -12.99 12.38
C LEU A 522 43.54 -11.88 12.18
N GLY A 523 43.23 -10.62 12.49
CA GLY A 523 44.17 -9.50 12.42
C GLY A 523 45.38 -9.66 13.35
N ASN A 524 45.17 -10.25 14.54
CA ASN A 524 46.26 -10.50 15.49
C ASN A 524 47.31 -11.50 14.94
N ILE A 525 46.97 -12.31 13.91
CA ILE A 525 47.96 -13.16 13.22
C ILE A 525 49.14 -12.34 12.71
N PHE A 526 48.97 -11.05 12.38
CA PHE A 526 50.03 -10.18 11.88
C PHE A 526 50.90 -9.56 13.00
N LEU A 527 50.52 -9.72 14.26
CA LEU A 527 51.22 -9.16 15.42
C LEU A 527 51.98 -10.20 16.25
N VAL A 528 51.50 -11.44 16.23
CA VAL A 528 52.05 -12.54 17.02
C VAL A 528 53.42 -12.97 16.47
N ARG A 529 54.38 -13.31 17.33
CA ARG A 529 55.72 -13.80 16.90
C ARG A 529 55.61 -15.18 16.23
N PRO A 530 56.48 -15.50 15.24
CA PRO A 530 56.45 -16.79 14.54
C PRO A 530 56.42 -18.02 15.46
N ASP A 531 57.21 -18.00 16.54
CA ASP A 531 57.37 -19.13 17.47
C ASP A 531 56.07 -19.59 18.16
N ILE A 532 55.14 -18.65 18.40
CA ILE A 532 53.86 -18.90 19.10
C ILE A 532 52.66 -18.83 18.16
N LEU A 533 52.90 -18.68 16.86
CA LEU A 533 51.83 -18.47 15.88
C LEU A 533 50.97 -19.73 15.69
N LYS A 534 51.58 -20.91 15.70
CA LYS A 534 50.86 -22.20 15.57
C LYS A 534 49.92 -22.44 16.75
N SER A 535 50.36 -22.19 17.98
CA SER A 535 49.52 -22.34 19.18
C SER A 535 48.39 -21.30 19.17
N TYR A 536 48.68 -20.06 18.82
CA TYR A 536 47.65 -19.00 18.72
C TYR A 536 46.54 -19.33 17.71
N ILE A 537 46.89 -19.89 16.55
CA ILE A 537 45.92 -20.31 15.52
C ILE A 537 45.12 -21.55 15.97
N ALA A 538 45.74 -22.47 16.70
CA ALA A 538 45.07 -23.64 17.25
C ALA A 538 44.08 -23.29 18.38
N GLU A 539 44.21 -22.11 18.98
CA GLU A 539 43.38 -21.62 20.08
C GLU A 539 42.20 -20.75 19.60
N ASN A 540 41.21 -20.58 20.49
CA ASN A 540 40.13 -19.59 20.37
C ASN A 540 39.25 -19.71 19.10
N TYR A 541 38.92 -18.57 18.48
CA TYR A 541 38.03 -18.44 17.33
C TYR A 541 38.64 -19.02 16.03
N LEU A 542 39.97 -19.06 15.93
CA LEU A 542 40.69 -19.50 14.73
C LEU A 542 40.83 -21.02 14.66
N GLY A 543 40.92 -21.71 15.80
CA GLY A 543 41.01 -23.18 15.85
C GLY A 543 39.77 -23.91 15.31
N ARG A 544 38.65 -23.19 15.13
CA ARG A 544 37.42 -23.72 14.52
C ARG A 544 37.44 -23.67 12.99
N VAL A 545 38.44 -23.02 12.39
CA VAL A 545 38.56 -22.83 10.94
C VAL A 545 39.59 -23.79 10.39
N ASP A 546 39.29 -24.39 9.23
CA ASP A 546 40.24 -25.22 8.49
C ASP A 546 41.57 -24.46 8.27
N PRO A 547 42.72 -24.99 8.73
CA PRO A 547 44.02 -24.37 8.54
C PRO A 547 44.33 -23.99 7.08
N ALA A 548 43.77 -24.73 6.11
CA ALA A 548 43.92 -24.43 4.69
C ALA A 548 43.29 -23.07 4.29
N LEU A 549 42.25 -22.64 5.00
CA LEU A 549 41.58 -21.35 4.79
C LEU A 549 42.30 -20.18 5.47
N LEU A 550 43.14 -20.46 6.48
CA LEU A 550 43.94 -19.46 7.18
C LEU A 550 45.29 -19.21 6.49
N ARG A 551 45.87 -20.22 5.83
CA ARG A 551 47.16 -20.11 5.10
C ARG A 551 47.27 -18.88 4.18
N PRO A 552 46.24 -18.50 3.38
CA PRO A 552 46.32 -17.31 2.54
C PRO A 552 46.46 -15.99 3.29
N TYR A 553 46.12 -15.93 4.58
CA TYR A 553 46.30 -14.74 5.42
C TYR A 553 47.67 -14.76 6.11
N VAL A 554 48.10 -15.92 6.61
CA VAL A 554 49.42 -16.06 7.25
C VAL A 554 50.55 -15.77 6.26
N ALA A 555 50.40 -16.20 5.01
CA ALA A 555 51.38 -15.97 3.94
C ALA A 555 51.57 -14.49 3.54
N LEU A 556 50.73 -13.59 4.06
CA LEU A 556 50.81 -12.15 3.80
C LEU A 556 51.70 -11.42 4.81
N ARG A 557 52.19 -12.10 5.84
CA ARG A 557 53.17 -11.50 6.74
C ARG A 557 54.49 -11.27 6.00
N SER A 558 55.16 -10.16 6.30
CA SER A 558 56.44 -9.83 5.66
C SER A 558 57.58 -10.81 5.97
N ASP A 559 57.48 -11.52 7.09
CA ASP A 559 58.44 -12.52 7.58
C ASP A 559 58.07 -13.96 7.20
N TRP A 560 56.99 -14.18 6.43
CA TRP A 560 56.50 -15.53 6.04
C TRP A 560 57.60 -16.46 5.52
N GLY A 561 58.48 -15.95 4.65
CA GLY A 561 59.57 -16.74 4.07
C GLY A 561 60.57 -17.30 5.08
N GLN A 562 60.58 -16.81 6.33
CA GLN A 562 61.47 -17.28 7.40
C GLN A 562 60.97 -18.56 8.07
N PHE A 563 59.65 -18.82 8.07
CA PHE A 563 59.03 -19.96 8.76
C PHE A 563 58.03 -20.74 7.90
N GLU A 564 58.00 -20.50 6.58
CA GLU A 564 57.13 -21.20 5.63
C GLU A 564 57.33 -22.72 5.64
N LYS A 565 58.58 -23.19 5.78
CA LYS A 565 58.92 -24.62 5.79
C LYS A 565 58.31 -25.34 6.98
N ASP A 566 58.38 -24.73 8.16
CA ASP A 566 57.80 -25.26 9.38
C ASP A 566 56.26 -25.36 9.28
N TRP A 567 55.64 -24.57 8.40
CA TRP A 567 54.20 -24.62 8.13
C TRP A 567 53.79 -25.71 7.14
N ALA A 568 54.67 -26.08 6.20
CA ALA A 568 54.40 -27.09 5.16
C ALA A 568 54.35 -28.52 5.74
N ASP A 569 55.23 -28.82 6.69
CA ASP A 569 55.37 -30.14 7.32
C ASP A 569 54.15 -30.58 8.16
N GLY A 570 53.17 -29.70 8.39
CA GLY A 570 51.90 -30.02 9.04
C GLY A 570 50.73 -30.27 8.10
N SER A 571 50.93 -30.22 6.77
CA SER A 571 49.84 -30.21 5.77
C SER A 571 49.83 -31.36 4.77
N GLU A 572 50.77 -32.30 4.87
CA GLU A 572 50.88 -33.43 3.91
C GLU A 572 49.73 -34.43 4.00
N ASP A 573 48.89 -34.42 5.05
CA ASP A 573 47.72 -35.30 5.16
C ASP A 573 46.45 -34.82 4.41
N ALA A 574 46.45 -33.62 3.81
CA ALA A 574 45.26 -33.02 3.21
C ALA A 574 45.35 -32.72 1.69
N ALA A 575 46.41 -33.15 1.01
CA ALA A 575 46.70 -32.80 -0.39
C ALA A 575 45.91 -33.60 -1.45
N GLY A 576 44.69 -34.05 -1.13
CA GLY A 576 43.93 -35.01 -1.94
C GLY A 576 42.54 -34.58 -2.40
N ARG A 577 42.23 -33.30 -2.67
CA ARG A 577 40.95 -32.93 -3.34
C ARG A 577 40.91 -31.52 -3.96
N GLY A 578 41.55 -31.39 -5.12
CA GLY A 578 41.51 -30.18 -5.95
C GLY A 578 40.39 -30.17 -6.99
N LYS A 579 39.27 -29.48 -6.71
CA LYS A 579 38.51 -28.62 -7.65
C LYS A 579 37.35 -27.92 -6.92
N GLY A 580 37.05 -26.67 -7.29
CA GLY A 580 35.97 -25.86 -6.72
C GLY A 580 36.42 -24.91 -5.60
N PHE A 581 37.17 -23.86 -5.94
CA PHE A 581 37.68 -22.87 -4.99
C PHE A 581 36.66 -21.74 -4.70
N LYS A 582 35.69 -21.49 -5.60
CA LYS A 582 34.65 -20.44 -5.44
C LYS A 582 33.47 -20.90 -4.56
N ASP A 583 33.08 -22.17 -4.62
CA ASP A 583 31.98 -22.74 -3.81
C ASP A 583 32.32 -22.92 -2.33
N ARG A 584 33.61 -22.96 -1.97
CA ARG A 584 34.07 -23.17 -0.59
C ARG A 584 34.08 -21.89 0.27
N PHE A 585 34.09 -20.70 -0.33
CA PHE A 585 33.99 -19.44 0.42
C PHE A 585 32.55 -19.17 0.89
N GLY A 586 31.57 -19.60 0.12
CA GLY A 586 30.18 -19.71 0.59
C GLY A 586 30.11 -20.60 1.83
N ARG A 587 30.85 -21.71 1.86
CA ARG A 587 30.90 -22.63 3.01
C ARG A 587 31.48 -22.06 4.30
N LEU A 588 32.41 -21.10 4.31
CA LEU A 588 32.88 -20.53 5.58
C LEU A 588 31.84 -19.59 6.21
N SER A 589 31.17 -18.78 5.38
CA SER A 589 30.05 -17.93 5.82
C SER A 589 28.79 -18.76 6.13
N VAL A 590 28.59 -19.88 5.42
CA VAL A 590 27.50 -20.87 5.65
C VAL A 590 27.79 -21.77 6.84
N MET A 591 29.04 -22.16 7.12
CA MET A 591 29.40 -22.90 8.35
C MET A 591 29.21 -22.04 9.59
N MET A 592 29.44 -20.72 9.51
CA MET A 592 29.04 -19.81 10.58
C MET A 592 27.51 -19.68 10.70
N LYS A 593 26.78 -19.77 9.60
CA LYS A 593 25.30 -19.85 9.58
C LYS A 593 24.76 -21.18 10.15
N GLU A 594 25.47 -22.30 9.95
CA GLU A 594 25.14 -23.61 10.54
C GLU A 594 25.47 -23.66 12.05
N LEU A 595 26.51 -22.94 12.50
CA LEU A 595 26.80 -22.79 13.93
C LEU A 595 25.73 -21.97 14.68
N GLU A 596 25.07 -21.03 14.01
CA GLU A 596 23.89 -20.31 14.54
C GLU A 596 22.65 -21.21 14.65
N GLY A 597 22.47 -22.16 13.71
CA GLY A 597 21.38 -23.14 13.73
C GLY A 597 21.42 -24.08 14.95
N LEU A 598 22.62 -24.50 15.37
CA LEU A 598 22.82 -25.37 16.53
C LEU A 598 22.56 -24.69 17.88
N LYS A 599 22.52 -23.35 17.94
CA LYS A 599 22.11 -22.61 19.15
C LYS A 599 20.59 -22.46 19.27
N GLN A 600 19.85 -22.56 18.16
CA GLN A 600 18.38 -22.39 18.11
C GLN A 600 17.61 -23.69 18.41
N GLU A 601 18.22 -24.87 18.22
CA GLU A 601 17.60 -26.16 18.55
C GLU A 601 17.44 -26.43 20.05
N GLY A 602 18.06 -25.62 20.92
CA GLY A 602 17.85 -25.68 22.36
C GLY A 602 16.51 -25.13 22.88
N MET A 603 15.64 -24.62 21.99
CA MET A 603 14.42 -23.90 22.39
C MET A 603 13.12 -24.39 21.72
N LYS A 604 13.08 -25.59 21.12
CA LYS A 604 11.83 -26.15 20.56
C LYS A 604 11.65 -27.63 20.91
N LEU A 605 10.98 -27.87 22.03
CA LEU A 605 10.29 -29.12 22.33
C LEU A 605 8.82 -28.78 22.57
N GLY A 606 7.97 -29.05 21.57
CA GLY A 606 6.53 -28.85 21.66
C GLY A 606 5.82 -28.85 20.31
N GLU A 607 5.23 -30.00 19.99
CA GLU A 607 4.10 -30.24 19.07
C GLU A 607 4.35 -30.59 17.59
N ASN A 608 3.75 -31.72 17.22
CA ASN A 608 3.76 -32.46 15.96
C ASN A 608 2.68 -31.97 14.99
N LEU A 609 2.95 -31.93 13.68
CA LEU A 609 2.30 -32.70 12.58
C LEU A 609 2.71 -32.15 11.18
N PRO A 610 2.62 -32.94 10.09
CA PRO A 610 3.55 -32.88 8.96
C PRO A 610 3.00 -32.15 7.71
N ALA A 611 3.91 -31.58 6.91
CA ALA A 611 3.67 -31.29 5.49
C ALA A 611 4.95 -31.45 4.65
N MET A 612 4.75 -31.97 3.44
CA MET A 612 5.73 -32.47 2.45
C MET A 612 6.56 -31.37 1.74
N PRO A 613 7.61 -31.76 0.96
CA PRO A 613 8.73 -30.91 0.64
C PRO A 613 8.59 -30.15 -0.69
N THR A 614 9.08 -28.92 -0.73
CA THR A 614 9.46 -28.22 -1.96
C THR A 614 10.76 -27.43 -1.73
N ILE A 615 11.81 -27.83 -2.43
CA ILE A 615 13.03 -27.03 -2.62
C ILE A 615 12.72 -26.01 -3.72
N PRO A 616 13.16 -24.74 -3.57
CA PRO A 616 14.00 -24.19 -4.61
C PRO A 616 15.27 -23.50 -4.10
N MET A 617 16.29 -23.64 -4.94
CA MET A 617 17.58 -22.96 -5.00
C MET A 617 17.62 -21.51 -4.47
N GLY A 618 18.62 -21.25 -3.62
CA GLY A 618 19.42 -20.02 -3.57
C GLY A 618 18.67 -18.68 -3.65
N GLY A 619 18.05 -18.26 -2.55
CA GLY A 619 17.47 -16.91 -2.40
C GLY A 619 17.36 -16.51 -0.94
N PHE A 620 17.49 -15.20 -0.70
CA PHE A 620 17.11 -14.40 0.47
C PHE A 620 16.51 -15.17 1.69
N ALA A 621 17.17 -15.10 2.86
CA ALA A 621 16.66 -15.71 4.09
C ALA A 621 15.84 -14.76 5.00
N GLY A 622 15.62 -13.51 4.57
CA GLY A 622 14.75 -12.56 5.26
C GLY A 622 14.56 -11.34 4.39
N GLY A 623 13.39 -11.20 3.76
CA GLY A 623 13.02 -10.00 3.00
C GLY A 623 12.52 -8.89 3.91
N PHE A 624 12.56 -7.66 3.41
CA PHE A 624 11.65 -6.61 3.84
C PHE A 624 10.21 -7.16 3.79
N SER A 625 9.55 -7.16 4.94
CA SER A 625 8.21 -7.68 5.15
C SER A 625 7.30 -6.54 5.58
N LEU A 626 6.27 -6.27 4.77
CA LEU A 626 5.21 -5.31 5.06
C LEU A 626 4.20 -5.87 6.09
N THR A 627 4.33 -7.15 6.42
CA THR A 627 3.45 -7.91 7.31
C THR A 627 4.01 -8.09 8.72
N SER A 628 5.28 -7.69 8.97
CA SER A 628 6.02 -8.00 10.20
C SER A 628 5.55 -7.33 11.49
N ARG A 629 4.54 -6.44 11.46
CA ARG A 629 3.92 -5.85 12.66
C ARG A 629 2.62 -6.51 13.12
N PHE A 630 2.15 -7.56 12.46
CA PHE A 630 0.96 -8.32 12.87
C PHE A 630 1.31 -9.63 13.62
N GLY A 631 2.41 -9.61 14.38
CA GLY A 631 2.82 -10.69 15.28
C GLY A 631 2.83 -10.24 16.72
#